data_AF-A0A1G4AMW2-F1
#
_entry.id   AF-A0A1G4AMW2-F1
#
_cell.length_a   1.000
_cell.length_b   1.000
_cell.length_c   1.000
_cell.angle_alpha   90.00
_cell.angle_beta   90.00
_cell.angle_gamma   90.00
#
_symmetry.space_group_name_H-M   'P 1'
#
loop_
_entity.id
_entity.type
_entity.pdbx_description
1 polymer ?
#
loop_
_entity_poly.entity_id
_entity_poly.type
_entity_poly.pdbx_seq_one_letter_code
_entity_poly.pdbx_strand_id
1 'polypeptide(L)'
;MLPSNAPRARIFTCDWPAALFNEAATIQLTANELARKLLHGIETRDPVTDRPILFVASCLGGIVLSKALIMAAQEGSGFTSLWAATGGVIFLATPFRGTAFQEVARHACLFLQGSAKLSSKRVTTLLDSVEASTPFLQDLVGEFTSICRSRGDECRLAIFYETEKGNLLRKVLPTWAADFLKRPQQLVDSGSARLDIVTNPIALERNHVMMNKFPGQEDADYKAVARKISSIIKSMREGRPIDRADTIIREKCYAKNKLRVERLSGKALSEENCYINLAIIQRPGNSAINPQTEQSKNSSSPFSLNARLNIERPEKEKEMSLPTLFDGREGIDGVKDTIG
;
A
#
# COMPACT_ATOMS: atom_id res chain seq x y z
N MET A 1 7.51 -9.63 -11.11
CA MET A 1 8.57 -9.22 -10.17
C MET A 1 7.94 -8.77 -8.85
N LEU A 2 7.16 -7.68 -8.79
CA LEU A 2 6.59 -7.21 -7.52
C LEU A 2 5.75 -8.24 -6.70
N PRO A 3 4.95 -9.13 -7.33
CA PRO A 3 4.20 -10.16 -6.59
C PRO A 3 5.08 -11.12 -5.77
N SER A 4 6.33 -11.39 -6.17
CA SER A 4 7.22 -12.27 -5.39
C SER A 4 7.71 -11.59 -4.11
N ASN A 5 7.89 -10.27 -4.11
CA ASN A 5 8.29 -9.50 -2.93
C ASN A 5 7.10 -9.15 -2.01
N ALA A 6 5.87 -9.15 -2.53
CA ALA A 6 4.67 -8.83 -1.77
C ALA A 6 3.52 -9.83 -2.07
N PRO A 7 3.66 -11.12 -1.71
CA PRO A 7 2.75 -12.18 -2.14
C PRO A 7 1.32 -12.06 -1.59
N ARG A 8 1.13 -11.29 -0.51
CA ARG A 8 -0.18 -11.03 0.11
C ARG A 8 -0.80 -9.69 -0.32
N ALA A 9 -0.14 -8.93 -1.18
CA ALA A 9 -0.63 -7.63 -1.63
C ALA A 9 -1.57 -7.79 -2.82
N ARG A 10 -2.64 -6.99 -2.83
CA ARG A 10 -3.45 -6.76 -4.04
C ARG A 10 -2.78 -5.63 -4.81
N ILE A 11 -2.49 -5.87 -6.09
CA ILE A 11 -1.82 -4.90 -6.94
C ILE A 11 -2.85 -4.36 -7.93
N PHE A 12 -3.06 -3.06 -7.89
CA PHE A 12 -3.87 -2.33 -8.84
C PHE A 12 -3.00 -1.40 -9.67
N THR A 13 -3.41 -1.18 -10.91
CA THR A 13 -2.78 -0.22 -11.82
C THR A 13 -3.78 0.87 -12.14
N CYS A 14 -3.36 2.12 -11.99
CA CYS A 14 -4.16 3.29 -12.35
C CYS A 14 -3.47 3.98 -13.51
N ASP A 15 -4.12 3.97 -14.67
CA ASP A 15 -3.65 4.73 -15.82
C ASP A 15 -4.03 6.20 -15.64
N TRP A 16 -3.09 7.07 -16.03
CA TRP A 16 -3.30 8.51 -16.14
C TRP A 16 -2.94 8.92 -17.58
N PRO A 17 -3.48 10.05 -18.10
CA PRO A 17 -3.18 10.49 -19.46
C PRO A 17 -1.72 10.95 -19.58
N ALA A 18 -0.82 9.98 -19.80
CA ALA A 18 0.62 10.14 -19.84
C ALA A 18 1.20 10.52 -21.21
N ALA A 19 0.32 10.74 -22.20
CA ALA A 19 0.73 11.18 -23.52
C ALA A 19 1.30 12.60 -23.43
N LEU A 20 2.49 12.85 -23.99
CA LEU A 20 3.09 14.20 -24.02
C LEU A 20 2.33 15.16 -24.95
N PHE A 21 1.61 14.61 -25.93
CA PHE A 21 0.81 15.34 -26.90
C PHE A 21 -0.58 14.74 -26.96
N ASN A 22 -1.59 15.60 -26.89
CA ASN A 22 -3.00 15.26 -27.06
C ASN A 22 -3.52 15.85 -28.38
N GLU A 23 -4.65 15.35 -28.87
CA GLU A 23 -5.35 15.99 -29.97
C GLU A 23 -5.89 17.35 -29.52
N ALA A 24 -5.83 18.34 -30.40
CA ALA A 24 -6.24 19.71 -30.10
C ALA A 24 -7.74 19.83 -29.80
N ALA A 25 -8.55 18.87 -30.26
CA ALA A 25 -9.98 18.77 -29.98
C ALA A 25 -10.29 18.12 -28.62
N THR A 26 -9.31 17.53 -27.94
CA THR A 26 -9.50 16.91 -26.62
C THR A 26 -9.50 17.96 -25.52
N ILE A 27 -10.58 18.03 -24.73
CA ILE A 27 -10.59 18.80 -23.49
C ILE A 27 -9.61 18.15 -22.52
N GLN A 28 -8.60 18.91 -22.11
CA GLN A 28 -7.56 18.40 -21.24
C GLN A 28 -7.95 18.56 -19.78
N LEU A 29 -7.90 17.45 -19.04
CA LEU A 29 -8.17 17.46 -17.61
C LEU A 29 -7.01 18.13 -16.85
N THR A 30 -7.37 19.00 -15.94
CA THR A 30 -6.46 19.62 -14.97
C THR A 30 -5.93 18.58 -13.98
N ALA A 31 -4.83 18.89 -13.28
CA ALA A 31 -4.32 18.06 -12.19
C ALA A 31 -5.39 17.78 -11.12
N ASN A 32 -6.25 18.77 -10.83
CA ASN A 32 -7.35 18.63 -9.88
C ASN A 32 -8.41 17.64 -10.35
N GLU A 33 -8.79 17.67 -11.62
CA GLU A 33 -9.78 16.74 -12.17
C GLU A 33 -9.23 15.31 -12.25
N LEU A 34 -7.95 15.16 -12.61
CA LEU A 34 -7.28 13.86 -12.60
C LEU A 34 -7.15 13.30 -11.19
N ALA A 35 -6.85 14.15 -10.20
CA ALA A 35 -6.83 13.77 -8.79
C ALA A 35 -8.20 13.26 -8.32
N ARG A 36 -9.28 14.00 -8.62
CA ARG A 36 -10.66 13.55 -8.31
C ARG A 36 -11.02 12.23 -8.99
N LYS A 37 -10.68 12.10 -10.28
CA LYS A 37 -10.91 10.86 -11.04
C LYS A 37 -10.16 9.68 -10.43
N LEU A 38 -8.93 9.88 -9.96
CA LEU A 38 -8.14 8.87 -9.27
C LEU A 38 -8.82 8.45 -7.95
N LEU A 39 -9.24 9.41 -7.12
CA LEU A 39 -9.90 9.13 -5.84
C LEU A 39 -11.18 8.29 -6.02
N HIS A 40 -12.08 8.72 -6.90
CA HIS A 40 -13.30 7.95 -7.20
C HIS A 40 -12.99 6.57 -7.79
N GLY A 41 -11.95 6.45 -8.62
CA GLY A 41 -11.50 5.18 -9.18
C GLY A 41 -10.98 4.19 -8.12
N ILE A 42 -10.37 4.68 -7.04
CA ILE A 42 -9.92 3.84 -5.93
C ILE A 42 -11.13 3.41 -5.08
N GLU A 43 -11.97 4.36 -4.68
CA GLU A 43 -13.13 4.12 -3.82
C GLU A 43 -14.13 3.12 -4.42
N THR A 44 -14.40 3.23 -5.74
CA THR A 44 -15.30 2.30 -6.44
C THR A 44 -14.77 0.87 -6.52
N ARG A 45 -13.45 0.67 -6.40
CA ARG A 45 -12.81 -0.62 -6.66
C ARG A 45 -12.52 -1.41 -5.39
N ASP A 46 -12.24 -0.72 -4.30
CA ASP A 46 -12.12 -1.30 -2.97
C ASP A 46 -12.57 -0.21 -1.99
N PRO A 47 -13.77 -0.29 -1.39
CA PRO A 47 -14.16 0.61 -0.31
C PRO A 47 -13.23 0.32 0.88
N VAL A 48 -12.09 1.01 0.89
CA VAL A 48 -10.99 0.72 1.82
C VAL A 48 -11.38 1.22 3.20
N THR A 49 -11.61 0.29 4.13
CA THR A 49 -11.79 0.65 5.54
C THR A 49 -10.57 0.23 6.39
N ASP A 50 -9.97 -0.94 6.13
CA ASP A 50 -9.00 -1.51 7.11
C ASP A 50 -7.66 -1.99 6.52
N ARG A 51 -7.42 -1.81 5.21
CA ARG A 51 -6.22 -2.32 4.54
C ARG A 51 -5.20 -1.21 4.27
N PRO A 52 -3.94 -1.35 4.74
CA PRO A 52 -2.92 -0.36 4.44
C PRO A 52 -2.63 -0.31 2.92
N ILE A 53 -2.58 0.91 2.38
CA ILE A 53 -2.31 1.20 0.98
C ILE A 53 -0.88 1.69 0.83
N LEU A 54 -0.16 1.13 -0.14
CA LEU A 54 1.12 1.64 -0.64
C LEU A 54 0.92 2.16 -2.05
N PHE A 55 1.16 3.45 -2.28
CA PHE A 55 1.17 4.01 -3.63
C PHE A 55 2.58 3.97 -4.23
N VAL A 56 2.67 3.64 -5.50
CA VAL A 56 3.88 3.79 -6.31
C VAL A 56 3.52 4.63 -7.53
N ALA A 57 4.07 5.83 -7.62
CA ALA A 57 3.79 6.77 -8.69
C ALA A 57 5.07 7.16 -9.41
N SER A 58 4.96 7.45 -10.70
CA SER A 58 6.10 7.84 -11.54
C SER A 58 5.76 9.06 -12.39
N CYS A 59 6.77 9.89 -12.67
CA CYS A 59 6.62 11.07 -13.54
C CYS A 59 5.49 12.00 -13.03
N LEU A 60 4.65 12.55 -13.91
CA LEU A 60 3.53 13.41 -13.54
C LEU A 60 2.43 12.68 -12.77
N GLY A 61 2.40 11.34 -12.83
CA GLY A 61 1.51 10.55 -11.98
C GLY A 61 1.74 10.81 -10.49
N GLY A 62 2.98 11.15 -10.09
CA GLY A 62 3.27 11.56 -8.73
C GLY A 62 2.66 12.90 -8.34
N ILE A 63 2.60 13.86 -9.27
CA ILE A 63 1.96 15.16 -9.08
C ILE A 63 0.44 14.99 -8.90
N VAL A 64 -0.18 14.19 -9.78
CA VAL A 64 -1.61 13.85 -9.70
C VAL A 64 -1.93 13.15 -8.39
N LEU A 65 -1.11 12.16 -7.99
CA LEU A 65 -1.30 11.43 -6.74
C LEU A 65 -1.14 12.34 -5.52
N SER A 66 -0.10 13.18 -5.47
CA SER A 66 0.08 14.14 -4.36
C SER A 66 -1.13 15.04 -4.21
N LYS A 67 -1.70 15.54 -5.33
CA LYS A 67 -2.91 16.37 -5.26
C LYS A 67 -4.13 15.57 -4.79
N ALA A 68 -4.26 14.32 -5.21
CA ALA A 68 -5.32 13.43 -4.73
C ALA A 68 -5.22 13.17 -3.22
N LEU A 69 -4.03 12.92 -2.70
CA LEU A 69 -3.83 12.68 -1.26
C LEU A 69 -4.05 13.95 -0.43
N ILE A 70 -3.68 15.13 -0.94
CA ILE A 70 -4.05 16.42 -0.34
C ILE A 70 -5.56 16.55 -0.24
N MET A 71 -6.30 16.31 -1.33
CA MET A 71 -7.76 16.37 -1.33
C MET A 71 -8.37 15.35 -0.35
N ALA A 72 -7.82 14.14 -0.28
CA ALA A 72 -8.31 13.11 0.62
C ALA A 72 -8.06 13.42 2.11
N ALA A 73 -6.97 14.12 2.41
CA ALA A 73 -6.64 14.54 3.78
C ALA A 73 -7.49 15.71 4.30
N GLN A 74 -8.23 16.40 3.43
CA GLN A 74 -9.13 17.48 3.84
C GLN A 74 -10.31 16.95 4.66
N GLU A 75 -10.70 17.70 5.68
CA GLU A 75 -11.87 17.40 6.50
C GLU A 75 -13.15 17.44 5.65
N GLY A 76 -14.03 16.45 5.83
CA GLY A 76 -15.27 16.34 5.06
C GLY A 76 -15.10 15.91 3.60
N SER A 77 -13.91 15.51 3.15
CA SER A 77 -13.64 15.16 1.74
C SER A 77 -14.35 13.91 1.23
N GLY A 78 -14.86 13.05 2.14
CA GLY A 78 -15.36 11.71 1.80
C GLY A 78 -14.28 10.65 1.60
N PHE A 79 -13.00 11.05 1.44
CA PHE A 79 -11.86 10.15 1.22
C PHE A 79 -10.91 10.05 2.42
N THR A 80 -11.35 10.48 3.59
CA THR A 80 -10.52 10.48 4.81
C THR A 80 -10.07 9.07 5.20
N SER A 81 -10.90 8.05 4.96
CA SER A 81 -10.54 6.63 5.15
C SER A 81 -9.40 6.19 4.24
N LEU A 82 -9.41 6.62 2.97
CA LEU A 82 -8.33 6.36 2.01
C LEU A 82 -7.03 7.01 2.48
N TRP A 83 -7.08 8.27 2.93
CA TRP A 83 -5.91 8.92 3.47
C TRP A 83 -5.40 8.20 4.73
N ALA A 84 -6.27 7.85 5.68
CA ALA A 84 -5.91 7.11 6.89
C ALA A 84 -5.27 5.75 6.58
N ALA A 85 -5.81 5.04 5.59
CA ALA A 85 -5.29 3.76 5.12
C ALA A 85 -3.95 3.89 4.36
N THR A 86 -3.57 5.08 3.89
CA THR A 86 -2.32 5.28 3.14
C THR A 86 -1.10 5.19 4.05
N GLY A 87 -0.44 4.03 4.12
CA GLY A 87 0.74 3.85 4.96
C GLY A 87 2.06 4.28 4.32
N GLY A 88 2.04 4.62 3.02
CA GLY A 88 3.24 5.12 2.35
C GLY A 88 3.09 5.37 0.86
N VAL A 89 4.05 6.13 0.34
CA VAL A 89 4.12 6.56 -1.07
C VAL A 89 5.55 6.47 -1.57
N ILE A 90 5.73 5.89 -2.75
CA ILE A 90 7.00 5.81 -3.46
C ILE A 90 6.89 6.60 -4.76
N PHE A 91 7.81 7.54 -4.96
CA PHE A 91 7.90 8.34 -6.17
C PHE A 91 9.09 7.92 -7.02
N LEU A 92 8.86 7.71 -8.32
CA LEU A 92 9.87 7.34 -9.31
C LEU A 92 9.99 8.47 -10.36
N ALA A 93 11.01 9.31 -10.23
CA ALA A 93 11.25 10.49 -11.06
C ALA A 93 10.04 11.43 -11.16
N THR A 94 9.44 11.78 -10.02
CA THR A 94 8.39 12.81 -9.98
C THR A 94 9.02 14.21 -9.90
N PRO A 95 8.71 15.14 -10.82
CA PRO A 95 9.37 16.45 -10.89
C PRO A 95 8.78 17.50 -9.93
N PHE A 96 8.93 17.31 -8.61
CA PHE A 96 8.36 18.21 -7.59
C PHE A 96 8.89 19.65 -7.64
N ARG A 97 10.11 19.86 -8.13
CA ARG A 97 10.72 21.20 -8.32
C ARG A 97 10.78 21.62 -9.79
N GLY A 98 9.97 20.97 -10.63
CA GLY A 98 9.89 21.23 -12.06
C GLY A 98 10.96 20.50 -12.86
N THR A 99 10.88 20.62 -14.19
CA THR A 99 11.66 19.81 -15.14
C THR A 99 11.62 20.43 -16.53
N ALA A 100 12.55 20.05 -17.40
CA ALA A 100 12.66 20.55 -18.76
C ALA A 100 11.66 19.91 -19.77
N PHE A 101 10.55 19.31 -19.31
CA PHE A 101 9.62 18.61 -20.20
C PHE A 101 9.02 19.50 -21.29
N GLN A 102 8.58 20.71 -20.93
CA GLN A 102 7.90 21.62 -21.85
C GLN A 102 8.83 22.10 -22.97
N GLU A 103 10.09 22.36 -22.64
CA GLU A 103 11.11 22.70 -23.63
C GLU A 103 11.24 21.57 -24.67
N VAL A 104 11.36 20.32 -24.20
CA VAL A 104 11.42 19.13 -25.07
C VAL A 104 10.17 19.02 -25.94
N ALA A 105 8.98 19.19 -25.34
CA ALA A 105 7.72 19.10 -26.06
C ALA A 105 7.57 20.18 -27.14
N ARG A 106 7.98 21.42 -26.85
CA ARG A 106 7.95 22.55 -27.78
C ARG A 106 8.83 22.31 -29.00
N HIS A 107 10.05 21.82 -28.81
CA HIS A 107 10.95 21.48 -29.92
C HIS A 107 10.37 20.37 -30.81
N ALA A 108 9.68 19.38 -30.21
CA ALA A 108 8.94 18.39 -30.96
C ALA A 108 7.81 19.02 -31.79
N CYS A 109 7.00 19.88 -31.17
CA CYS A 109 5.88 20.55 -31.85
C CYS A 109 6.35 21.35 -33.06
N LEU A 110 7.43 22.14 -32.94
CA LEU A 110 7.98 22.91 -34.06
C LEU A 110 8.40 22.02 -35.23
N PHE A 111 9.07 20.90 -34.95
CA PHE A 111 9.45 19.95 -35.99
C PHE A 111 8.23 19.27 -36.62
N LEU A 112 7.27 18.84 -35.80
CA LEU A 112 6.06 18.15 -36.25
C LEU A 112 5.12 19.08 -37.04
N GLN A 113 5.06 20.37 -36.73
CA GLN A 113 4.30 21.37 -37.49
C GLN A 113 4.85 21.60 -38.89
N GLY A 114 6.16 21.41 -39.10
CA GLY A 114 6.78 21.40 -40.43
C GLY A 114 6.37 20.22 -41.31
N SER A 115 5.69 19.22 -40.75
CA SER A 115 5.17 18.05 -41.47
C SER A 115 3.65 18.14 -41.63
N ALA A 116 3.15 18.11 -42.87
CA ALA A 116 1.74 18.31 -43.23
C ALA A 116 0.73 17.31 -42.60
N LYS A 117 1.19 16.31 -41.85
CA LYS A 117 0.35 15.26 -41.23
C LYS A 117 -0.10 15.55 -39.80
N LEU A 118 0.31 16.66 -39.16
CA LEU A 118 0.17 16.77 -37.70
C LEU A 118 -0.14 18.17 -37.13
N SER A 119 -0.88 19.00 -37.87
CA SER A 119 -1.27 20.35 -37.43
C SER A 119 -2.28 20.40 -36.27
N SER A 120 -2.73 19.24 -35.76
CA SER A 120 -3.78 19.12 -34.75
C SER A 120 -3.33 18.60 -33.37
N LYS A 121 -2.02 18.56 -33.06
CA LYS A 121 -1.53 18.12 -31.73
C LYS A 121 -1.16 19.30 -30.83
N ARG A 122 -1.49 19.19 -29.53
CA ARG A 122 -1.13 20.17 -28.48
C ARG A 122 -0.42 19.46 -27.31
N VAL A 123 0.47 20.19 -26.64
CA VAL A 123 1.13 19.76 -25.40
C VAL A 123 0.07 19.59 -24.30
N THR A 124 0.30 18.68 -23.36
CA THR A 124 -0.61 18.50 -22.23
C THR A 124 -0.54 19.66 -21.23
N THR A 125 -1.66 20.10 -20.68
CA THR A 125 -1.78 21.16 -19.67
C THR A 125 -1.13 20.78 -18.34
N LEU A 126 -0.94 19.48 -18.07
CA LEU A 126 -0.13 19.04 -16.93
C LEU A 126 1.34 19.42 -17.10
N LEU A 127 1.84 19.52 -18.33
CA LEU A 127 3.21 19.94 -18.58
C LEU A 127 3.41 21.41 -18.25
N ASP A 128 2.42 22.25 -18.55
CA ASP A 128 2.44 23.67 -18.21
C ASP A 128 2.52 23.88 -16.69
N SER A 129 1.86 23.01 -15.90
CA SER A 129 1.88 23.14 -14.44
C SER A 129 3.18 22.66 -13.80
N VAL A 130 4.02 21.90 -14.51
CA VAL A 130 5.30 21.37 -14.00
C VAL A 130 6.54 22.01 -14.64
N GLU A 131 6.37 23.14 -15.33
CA GLU A 131 7.49 24.00 -15.71
C GLU A 131 8.26 24.44 -14.45
N ALA A 132 9.54 24.81 -14.61
CA ALA A 132 10.44 25.09 -13.51
C ALA A 132 9.81 26.01 -12.44
N SER A 133 9.68 25.48 -11.21
CA SER A 133 9.23 26.18 -10.00
C SER A 133 7.96 27.06 -10.15
N THR A 134 6.90 26.53 -10.76
CA THR A 134 5.58 27.21 -10.76
C THR A 134 5.00 27.37 -9.33
N PRO A 135 4.16 28.40 -9.07
CA PRO A 135 3.40 28.50 -7.82
C PRO A 135 2.60 27.23 -7.50
N PHE A 136 2.01 26.62 -8.52
CA PHE A 136 1.31 25.34 -8.40
C PHE A 136 2.18 24.24 -7.77
N LEU A 137 3.42 24.06 -8.23
CA LEU A 137 4.33 23.08 -7.66
C LEU A 137 4.76 23.43 -6.23
N GLN A 138 4.97 24.71 -5.94
CA GLN A 138 5.32 25.17 -4.59
C GLN A 138 4.19 24.89 -3.60
N ASP A 139 2.95 25.23 -3.96
CA ASP A 139 1.76 24.97 -3.16
C ASP A 139 1.55 23.47 -2.98
N LEU A 140 1.64 22.69 -4.05
CA LEU A 140 1.53 21.23 -4.01
C LEU A 140 2.56 20.61 -3.05
N VAL A 141 3.83 20.99 -3.15
CA VAL A 141 4.89 20.47 -2.28
C VAL A 141 4.67 20.90 -0.83
N GLY A 142 4.26 22.15 -0.60
CA GLY A 142 3.95 22.68 0.73
C GLY A 142 2.80 21.94 1.40
N GLU A 143 1.66 21.84 0.71
CA GLU A 143 0.46 21.14 1.18
C GLU A 143 0.74 19.64 1.40
N PHE A 144 1.37 18.96 0.43
CA PHE A 144 1.68 17.54 0.53
C PHE A 144 2.65 17.25 1.69
N THR A 145 3.65 18.10 1.87
CA THR A 145 4.59 17.99 3.00
C THR A 145 3.86 18.20 4.33
N SER A 146 2.94 19.16 4.40
CA SER A 146 2.15 19.44 5.61
C SER A 146 1.34 18.22 6.06
N ILE A 147 0.58 17.61 5.14
CA ILE A 147 -0.24 16.43 5.47
C ILE A 147 0.61 15.20 5.82
N CYS A 148 1.79 15.03 5.20
CA CYS A 148 2.66 13.92 5.54
C CYS A 148 3.29 14.10 6.93
N ARG A 149 3.66 15.34 7.30
CA ARG A 149 4.17 15.65 8.65
C ARG A 149 3.14 15.41 9.73
N SER A 150 1.87 15.75 9.50
CA SER A 150 0.81 15.51 10.48
C SER A 150 0.59 14.02 10.78
N ARG A 151 0.94 13.14 9.85
CA ARG A 151 0.91 11.68 10.02
C ARG A 151 2.19 11.06 10.59
N GLY A 152 3.28 11.82 10.66
CA GLY A 152 4.58 11.34 11.15
C GLY A 152 5.00 10.01 10.51
N ASP A 153 5.35 9.02 11.34
CA ASP A 153 5.84 7.71 10.89
C ASP A 153 4.76 6.77 10.34
N GLU A 154 3.48 7.18 10.35
CA GLU A 154 2.40 6.37 9.78
C GLU A 154 2.40 6.37 8.25
N CYS A 155 2.84 7.47 7.62
CA CYS A 155 2.94 7.59 6.17
C CYS A 155 4.41 7.71 5.74
N ARG A 156 4.99 6.60 5.28
CA ARG A 156 6.39 6.56 4.87
C ARG A 156 6.58 6.96 3.41
N LEU A 157 7.56 7.82 3.16
CA LEU A 157 7.90 8.28 1.81
C LEU A 157 9.23 7.70 1.35
N ALA A 158 9.31 7.36 0.06
CA ALA A 158 10.57 7.09 -0.62
C ALA A 158 10.59 7.78 -1.99
N ILE A 159 11.73 8.37 -2.35
CA ILE A 159 11.91 9.09 -3.60
C ILE A 159 13.07 8.48 -4.34
N PHE A 160 12.85 8.21 -5.63
CA PHE A 160 13.86 7.79 -6.57
C PHE A 160 13.98 8.79 -7.71
N TYR A 161 15.20 9.05 -8.15
CA TYR A 161 15.51 9.94 -9.27
C TYR A 161 16.42 9.24 -10.29
N GLU A 162 16.36 9.70 -11.53
CA GLU A 162 17.16 9.17 -12.65
C GLU A 162 18.58 9.73 -12.61
N THR A 163 19.55 8.98 -13.12
CA THR A 163 20.92 9.48 -13.34
C THR A 163 21.37 9.41 -14.80
N GLU A 164 20.64 8.70 -15.66
CA GLU A 164 20.97 8.65 -17.08
C GLU A 164 20.17 9.67 -17.90
N LYS A 165 20.81 10.15 -18.96
CA LYS A 165 20.20 11.05 -19.92
C LYS A 165 19.29 10.27 -20.87
N GLY A 166 18.08 10.77 -21.09
CA GLY A 166 17.13 10.23 -22.05
C GLY A 166 16.67 11.27 -23.04
N ASN A 167 16.01 10.83 -24.11
CA ASN A 167 15.35 11.73 -25.04
C ASN A 167 13.90 11.32 -25.22
N LEU A 168 12.98 12.09 -24.64
CA LEU A 168 11.55 11.79 -24.70
C LEU A 168 11.00 11.85 -26.12
N LEU A 169 11.65 12.60 -27.00
CA LEU A 169 11.27 12.69 -28.40
C LEU A 169 11.34 11.32 -29.07
N ARG A 170 12.18 10.40 -28.59
CA ARG A 170 12.25 9.02 -29.08
C ARG A 170 10.95 8.23 -28.87
N LYS A 171 10.02 8.71 -28.03
CA LYS A 171 8.66 8.13 -27.92
C LYS A 171 7.77 8.44 -29.12
N VAL A 172 8.06 9.52 -29.86
CA VAL A 172 7.19 10.02 -30.93
C VAL A 172 7.92 10.24 -32.25
N LEU A 173 9.25 10.28 -32.26
CA LEU A 173 10.12 10.46 -33.41
C LEU A 173 11.17 9.33 -33.48
N PRO A 174 11.70 9.01 -34.68
CA PRO A 174 12.87 8.15 -34.83
C PRO A 174 14.09 8.71 -34.08
N THR A 175 14.95 7.83 -33.57
CA THR A 175 16.12 8.18 -32.74
C THR A 175 17.01 9.27 -33.35
N TRP A 176 17.33 9.18 -34.65
CA TRP A 176 18.18 10.15 -35.32
C TRP A 176 17.57 11.56 -35.35
N ALA A 177 16.26 11.66 -35.58
CA ALA A 177 15.54 12.94 -35.63
C ALA A 177 15.37 13.51 -34.22
N ALA A 178 15.03 12.65 -33.26
CA ALA A 178 14.92 13.00 -31.85
C ALA A 178 16.23 13.62 -31.33
N ASP A 179 17.36 12.95 -31.58
CA ASP A 179 18.67 13.38 -31.07
C ASP A 179 19.25 14.57 -31.82
N PHE A 180 18.87 14.76 -33.10
CA PHE A 180 19.16 15.97 -33.86
C PHE A 180 18.44 17.20 -33.28
N LEU A 181 17.15 17.06 -32.94
CA LEU A 181 16.32 18.16 -32.42
C LEU A 181 16.67 18.53 -30.99
N LYS A 182 16.93 17.55 -30.14
CA LYS A 182 17.28 17.76 -28.74
C LYS A 182 18.20 16.65 -28.29
N ARG A 183 19.37 17.02 -27.76
CA ARG A 183 20.29 16.05 -27.19
C ARG A 183 19.66 15.36 -25.98
N PRO A 184 19.97 14.07 -25.74
CA PRO A 184 19.55 13.38 -24.54
C PRO A 184 19.94 14.19 -23.29
N GLN A 185 18.97 14.35 -22.38
CA GLN A 185 19.15 15.08 -21.13
C GLN A 185 18.51 14.33 -19.97
N GLN A 186 18.99 14.63 -18.79
CA GLN A 186 18.34 14.24 -17.55
C GLN A 186 17.21 15.23 -17.30
N LEU A 187 16.03 14.71 -17.01
CA LEU A 187 14.79 15.44 -16.83
C LEU A 187 14.45 15.61 -15.36
N VAL A 188 14.74 14.58 -14.55
CA VAL A 188 14.40 14.59 -13.13
C VAL A 188 15.60 14.14 -12.29
N ASP A 189 16.51 15.07 -12.05
CA ASP A 189 17.62 14.86 -11.11
C ASP A 189 17.15 14.88 -9.65
N SER A 190 18.11 14.74 -8.73
CA SER A 190 17.82 14.79 -7.28
C SER A 190 17.21 16.12 -6.84
N GLY A 191 17.49 17.24 -7.52
CA GLY A 191 16.93 18.55 -7.20
C GLY A 191 15.48 18.65 -7.65
N SER A 192 15.19 18.22 -8.88
CA SER A 192 13.84 18.13 -9.44
C SER A 192 12.95 17.21 -8.62
N ALA A 193 13.45 16.04 -8.19
CA ALA A 193 12.69 15.06 -7.40
C ALA A 193 12.48 15.43 -5.92
N ARG A 194 13.04 16.55 -5.45
CA ARG A 194 13.19 16.82 -4.02
C ARG A 194 11.88 17.17 -3.32
N LEU A 195 11.57 16.43 -2.25
CA LEU A 195 10.68 16.84 -1.16
C LEU A 195 11.52 16.96 0.11
N ASP A 196 11.49 18.12 0.78
CA ASP A 196 12.41 18.39 1.90
C ASP A 196 12.18 17.49 3.13
N ILE A 197 11.01 16.87 3.24
CA ILE A 197 10.72 15.86 4.26
C ILE A 197 11.47 14.54 4.04
N VAL A 198 11.95 14.28 2.81
CA VAL A 198 12.71 13.07 2.46
C VAL A 198 14.19 13.42 2.34
N THR A 199 14.96 13.04 3.36
CA THR A 199 16.39 13.37 3.44
C THR A 199 17.29 12.52 2.58
N ASN A 200 16.84 11.31 2.19
CA ASN A 200 17.66 10.32 1.49
C ASN A 200 17.00 9.84 0.18
N PRO A 201 16.88 10.71 -0.85
CA PRO A 201 16.45 10.28 -2.17
C PRO A 201 17.48 9.33 -2.80
N ILE A 202 17.02 8.37 -3.60
CA ILE A 202 17.85 7.28 -4.13
C ILE A 202 18.01 7.43 -5.65
N ALA A 203 19.24 7.42 -6.13
CA ALA A 203 19.56 7.37 -7.56
C ALA A 203 19.22 5.99 -8.13
N LEU A 204 18.65 5.96 -9.34
CA LEU A 204 18.56 4.78 -10.20
C LEU A 204 19.33 5.06 -11.49
N GLU A 205 20.12 4.09 -11.95
CA GLU A 205 20.95 4.18 -13.17
C GLU A 205 20.10 3.98 -14.42
N ARG A 206 19.17 4.91 -14.62
CA ARG A 206 18.17 4.88 -15.70
C ARG A 206 17.80 6.25 -16.18
N ASN A 207 17.24 6.29 -17.37
CA ASN A 207 16.54 7.44 -17.90
C ASN A 207 15.05 7.45 -17.53
N HIS A 208 14.43 8.62 -17.70
CA HIS A 208 13.06 8.91 -17.30
C HIS A 208 12.01 7.86 -17.68
N VAL A 209 12.05 7.39 -18.93
CA VAL A 209 10.99 6.51 -19.46
C VAL A 209 11.14 5.06 -18.99
N MET A 210 12.25 4.75 -18.33
CA MET A 210 12.60 3.44 -17.80
C MET A 210 12.54 3.35 -16.27
N MET A 211 12.20 4.45 -15.57
CA MET A 211 12.20 4.50 -14.10
C MET A 211 11.28 3.47 -13.43
N ASN A 212 10.25 3.00 -14.12
CA ASN A 212 9.35 1.93 -13.66
C ASN A 212 9.50 0.62 -14.45
N LYS A 213 10.50 0.49 -15.33
CA LYS A 213 10.69 -0.67 -16.22
C LYS A 213 11.98 -1.38 -15.87
N PHE A 214 11.86 -2.54 -15.25
CA PHE A 214 13.00 -3.36 -14.83
C PHE A 214 13.10 -4.60 -15.72
N PRO A 215 14.31 -5.01 -16.16
CA PRO A 215 14.49 -6.17 -17.01
C PRO A 215 14.26 -7.50 -16.28
N GLY A 216 14.44 -7.53 -14.94
CA GLY A 216 14.27 -8.75 -14.15
C GLY A 216 14.45 -8.52 -12.65
N GLN A 217 14.28 -9.58 -11.85
CA GLN A 217 14.41 -9.54 -10.39
C GLN A 217 15.84 -9.31 -9.91
N GLU A 218 16.82 -9.65 -10.75
CA GLU A 218 18.25 -9.51 -10.42
C GLU A 218 18.81 -8.10 -10.63
N ASP A 219 18.05 -7.25 -11.32
CA ASP A 219 18.39 -5.87 -11.59
C ASP A 219 18.63 -5.07 -10.30
N ALA A 220 19.75 -4.33 -10.25
CA ALA A 220 20.19 -3.62 -9.06
C ALA A 220 19.19 -2.52 -8.64
N ASP A 221 18.68 -1.77 -9.60
CA ASP A 221 17.67 -0.73 -9.38
C ASP A 221 16.33 -1.32 -8.91
N TYR A 222 15.93 -2.47 -9.47
CA TYR A 222 14.75 -3.20 -9.01
C TYR A 222 14.91 -3.60 -7.55
N LYS A 223 16.05 -4.17 -7.19
CA LYS A 223 16.35 -4.56 -5.81
C LYS A 223 16.31 -3.35 -4.87
N ALA A 224 16.78 -2.18 -5.30
CA ALA A 224 16.69 -0.95 -4.52
C ALA A 224 15.24 -0.54 -4.25
N VAL A 225 14.40 -0.52 -5.28
CA VAL A 225 12.96 -0.20 -5.17
C VAL A 225 12.22 -1.25 -4.34
N ALA A 226 12.41 -2.53 -4.65
CA ALA A 226 11.78 -3.66 -3.95
C ALA A 226 12.15 -3.70 -2.46
N ARG A 227 13.39 -3.34 -2.10
CA ARG A 227 13.81 -3.22 -0.70
C ARG A 227 13.03 -2.12 0.04
N LYS A 228 12.84 -0.95 -0.58
CA LYS A 228 12.02 0.13 0.01
C LYS A 228 10.55 -0.25 0.12
N ILE A 229 9.98 -0.87 -0.90
CA ILE A 229 8.62 -1.43 -0.85
C ILE A 229 8.48 -2.40 0.32
N SER A 230 9.38 -3.37 0.43
CA SER A 230 9.34 -4.40 1.48
C SER A 230 9.47 -3.78 2.87
N SER A 231 10.35 -2.78 3.02
CA SER A 231 10.53 -2.04 4.28
C SER A 231 9.26 -1.31 4.70
N ILE A 232 8.60 -0.62 3.76
CA ILE A 232 7.37 0.11 4.04
C ILE A 232 6.24 -0.88 4.37
N ILE A 233 6.06 -1.94 3.58
CA ILE A 233 5.06 -2.99 3.84
C ILE A 233 5.27 -3.64 5.21
N LYS A 234 6.52 -3.93 5.60
CA LYS A 234 6.83 -4.50 6.91
C LYS A 234 6.37 -3.56 8.03
N SER A 235 6.71 -2.27 7.93
CA SER A 235 6.31 -1.28 8.93
C SER A 235 4.80 -1.07 9.03
N MET A 236 4.07 -1.16 7.91
CA MET A 236 2.59 -1.13 7.90
C MET A 236 1.98 -2.32 8.66
N ARG A 237 2.68 -3.45 8.76
CA ARG A 237 2.22 -4.65 9.46
C ARG A 237 2.56 -4.62 10.96
N GLU A 238 3.73 -4.11 11.32
CA GLU A 238 4.24 -4.08 12.71
C GLU A 238 3.36 -3.25 13.69
N GLY A 239 2.36 -2.51 13.19
CA GLY A 239 1.36 -1.80 13.99
C GLY A 239 0.03 -2.52 14.22
N ARG A 240 -0.28 -3.59 13.47
CA ARG A 240 -1.64 -4.17 13.51
C ARG A 240 -1.83 -5.04 14.75
N PRO A 241 -2.94 -4.90 15.49
CA PRO A 241 -3.23 -5.73 16.67
C PRO A 241 -3.14 -7.23 16.37
N ILE A 242 -3.59 -7.66 15.18
CA ILE A 242 -3.53 -9.07 14.77
C ILE A 242 -2.10 -9.57 14.52
N ASP A 243 -1.21 -8.74 13.97
CA ASP A 243 0.18 -9.11 13.74
C ASP A 243 0.95 -9.12 15.07
N ARG A 244 0.63 -8.19 15.98
CA ARG A 244 1.13 -8.23 17.37
C ARG A 244 0.65 -9.47 18.11
N ALA A 245 -0.63 -9.82 17.96
CA ALA A 245 -1.21 -11.02 18.55
C ALA A 245 -0.56 -12.29 17.98
N ASP A 246 -0.42 -12.42 16.66
CA ASP A 246 0.27 -13.56 16.02
C ASP A 246 1.73 -13.67 16.48
N THR A 247 2.45 -12.55 16.57
CA THR A 247 3.83 -12.51 17.10
C THR A 247 3.87 -12.97 18.55
N ILE A 248 3.01 -12.44 19.43
CA ILE A 248 2.94 -12.85 20.84
C ILE A 248 2.59 -14.34 20.95
N ILE A 249 1.62 -14.81 20.16
CA ILE A 249 1.19 -16.19 20.11
C ILE A 249 2.39 -17.09 19.74
N ARG A 250 3.05 -16.84 18.62
CA ARG A 250 4.16 -17.67 18.12
C ARG A 250 5.39 -17.61 19.02
N GLU A 251 5.80 -16.41 19.43
CA GLU A 251 7.10 -16.20 20.07
C GLU A 251 7.03 -16.27 21.59
N LYS A 252 5.90 -15.93 22.22
CA LYS A 252 5.76 -15.92 23.68
C LYS A 252 4.87 -17.03 24.24
N CYS A 253 3.76 -17.37 23.57
CA CYS A 253 2.82 -18.39 24.05
C CYS A 253 3.27 -19.80 23.64
N TYR A 254 3.59 -19.98 22.35
CA TYR A 254 3.98 -21.25 21.74
C TYR A 254 5.50 -21.38 21.57
N ALA A 255 6.29 -20.77 22.48
CA ALA A 255 7.74 -20.95 22.51
C ALA A 255 8.10 -22.41 22.79
N LYS A 256 9.16 -22.93 22.14
CA LYS A 256 9.54 -24.36 22.18
C LYS A 256 9.71 -24.93 23.59
N ASN A 257 10.18 -24.11 24.53
CA ASN A 257 10.31 -24.50 25.94
C ASN A 257 8.96 -24.64 26.66
N LYS A 258 7.94 -23.87 26.26
CA LYS A 258 6.58 -23.94 26.81
C LYS A 258 5.74 -25.05 26.17
N LEU A 259 6.17 -25.57 25.02
CA LEU A 259 5.52 -26.67 24.32
C LEU A 259 6.07 -28.05 24.67
N ARG A 260 7.05 -28.14 25.57
CA ARG A 260 7.60 -29.43 26.00
C ARG A 260 6.52 -30.24 26.70
N VAL A 261 6.21 -31.39 26.10
CA VAL A 261 5.34 -32.39 26.71
C VAL A 261 6.21 -33.42 27.41
N GLU A 262 6.10 -33.48 28.74
CA GLU A 262 6.73 -34.51 29.55
C GLU A 262 5.69 -35.52 30.01
N ARG A 263 6.03 -36.81 29.91
CA ARG A 263 5.21 -37.87 30.50
C ARG A 263 5.23 -37.72 32.03
N LEU A 264 4.18 -38.22 32.70
CA LEU A 264 4.15 -38.32 34.17
C LEU A 264 5.35 -39.11 34.73
N SER A 265 5.97 -39.98 33.92
CA SER A 265 7.20 -40.69 34.27
C SER A 265 8.49 -39.83 34.17
N GLY A 266 8.39 -38.54 33.86
CA GLY A 266 9.52 -37.62 33.67
C GLY A 266 10.28 -37.76 32.33
N LYS A 267 9.79 -38.59 31.39
CA LYS A 267 10.42 -38.74 30.06
C LYS A 267 9.82 -37.74 29.07
N ALA A 268 10.68 -37.05 28.32
CA ALA A 268 10.25 -36.16 27.23
C ALA A 268 9.54 -36.95 26.13
N LEU A 269 8.44 -36.39 25.62
CA LEU A 269 7.67 -36.93 24.50
C LEU A 269 8.05 -36.19 23.20
N SER A 270 8.26 -36.94 22.12
CA SER A 270 8.55 -36.34 20.80
C SER A 270 7.32 -35.61 20.26
N GLU A 271 7.49 -34.35 19.84
CA GLU A 271 6.45 -33.51 19.23
C GLU A 271 5.90 -34.11 17.93
N GLU A 272 6.67 -34.92 17.22
CA GLU A 272 6.28 -35.59 15.95
C GLU A 272 5.15 -36.61 16.15
N ASN A 273 4.95 -37.10 17.37
CA ASN A 273 3.93 -38.10 17.71
C ASN A 273 2.75 -37.51 18.50
N CYS A 274 2.65 -36.17 18.56
CA CYS A 274 1.60 -35.47 19.29
C CYS A 274 0.57 -34.89 18.32
N TYR A 275 -0.71 -35.22 18.51
CA TYR A 275 -1.83 -34.53 17.88
C TYR A 275 -2.58 -33.72 18.92
N ILE A 276 -2.85 -32.45 18.62
CA ILE A 276 -3.63 -31.54 19.46
C ILE A 276 -5.07 -31.58 18.96
N ASN A 277 -5.98 -32.12 19.77
CA ASN A 277 -7.41 -31.95 19.57
C ASN A 277 -7.83 -30.63 20.22
N LEU A 278 -8.18 -29.64 19.41
CA LEU A 278 -8.63 -28.34 19.87
C LEU A 278 -10.15 -28.35 19.97
N ALA A 279 -10.68 -28.22 21.19
CA ALA A 279 -12.11 -28.09 21.46
C ALA A 279 -12.39 -26.70 22.02
N ILE A 280 -13.29 -25.96 21.37
CA ILE A 280 -13.75 -24.65 21.83
C ILE A 280 -15.07 -24.87 22.57
N ILE A 281 -15.06 -24.63 23.88
CA ILE A 281 -16.24 -24.82 24.74
C ILE A 281 -16.74 -23.45 25.16
N GLN A 282 -18.00 -23.14 24.84
CA GLN A 282 -18.64 -21.91 25.30
C GLN A 282 -18.90 -22.00 26.80
N ARG A 283 -18.25 -21.13 27.59
CA ARG A 283 -18.61 -20.95 29.01
C ARG A 283 -19.71 -19.89 29.09
N PRO A 284 -20.88 -20.19 29.69
CA PRO A 284 -21.82 -19.15 30.03
C PRO A 284 -21.13 -18.16 30.98
N GLY A 285 -21.30 -16.87 30.73
CA GLY A 285 -20.65 -15.81 31.50
C GLY A 285 -20.96 -15.95 32.99
N ASN A 286 -19.94 -15.76 33.83
CA ASN A 286 -20.12 -15.66 35.27
C ASN A 286 -20.98 -14.43 35.60
N SER A 287 -22.30 -14.61 35.65
CA SER A 287 -23.12 -13.80 36.54
C SER A 287 -22.71 -14.16 37.95
N ALA A 288 -22.44 -13.15 38.78
CA ALA A 288 -22.06 -13.31 40.18
C ALA A 288 -23.01 -14.27 40.91
N ILE A 289 -22.51 -15.45 41.30
CA ILE A 289 -23.24 -16.39 42.14
C ILE A 289 -22.84 -16.09 43.59
N ASN A 290 -23.83 -15.65 44.38
CA ASN A 290 -23.78 -15.57 45.83
C ASN A 290 -23.32 -16.91 46.43
N PRO A 291 -22.37 -16.92 47.39
CA PRO A 291 -21.85 -18.14 47.96
C PRO A 291 -22.78 -18.64 49.07
N GLN A 292 -23.96 -19.15 48.72
CA GLN A 292 -24.82 -19.88 49.67
C GLN A 292 -25.97 -20.59 48.94
N THR A 293 -25.70 -21.74 48.31
CA THR A 293 -26.62 -22.90 48.31
C THR A 293 -25.96 -24.11 47.65
N GLU A 294 -25.77 -25.13 48.49
CA GLU A 294 -25.99 -26.56 48.20
C GLU A 294 -25.10 -27.31 47.19
N GLN A 295 -24.24 -28.13 47.80
CA GLN A 295 -24.00 -29.52 47.47
C GLN A 295 -25.06 -30.17 46.55
N SER A 296 -24.69 -30.51 45.31
CA SER A 296 -24.77 -31.89 44.81
C SER A 296 -24.20 -32.01 43.40
N LYS A 297 -23.72 -33.23 43.11
CA LYS A 297 -23.09 -33.74 41.89
C LYS A 297 -21.64 -33.30 41.66
N ASN A 298 -20.76 -34.26 41.98
CA ASN A 298 -19.42 -34.41 41.41
C ASN A 298 -19.45 -34.20 39.89
N SER A 299 -19.32 -32.96 39.42
CA SER A 299 -18.89 -32.71 38.06
C SER A 299 -17.39 -32.98 38.07
N SER A 300 -17.02 -34.14 37.52
CA SER A 300 -15.61 -34.46 37.33
C SER A 300 -14.93 -33.30 36.61
N SER A 301 -13.74 -32.92 37.06
CA SER A 301 -12.94 -31.88 36.40
C SER A 301 -12.97 -32.09 34.87
N PRO A 302 -13.21 -31.05 34.06
CA PRO A 302 -13.20 -31.17 32.59
C PRO A 302 -11.82 -31.57 32.04
N PHE A 303 -10.83 -31.72 32.91
CA PHE A 303 -9.49 -32.20 32.60
C PHE A 303 -9.22 -33.65 33.04
N SER A 304 -10.26 -34.40 33.45
CA SER A 304 -10.13 -35.82 33.78
C SER A 304 -9.68 -36.63 32.55
N LEU A 305 -8.92 -37.70 32.79
CA LEU A 305 -8.34 -38.54 31.74
C LEU A 305 -9.44 -39.22 30.90
N ASN A 306 -10.57 -39.55 31.53
CA ASN A 306 -11.75 -40.14 30.87
C ASN A 306 -12.46 -39.15 29.94
N ALA A 307 -12.55 -37.87 30.32
CA ALA A 307 -13.10 -36.82 29.46
C ALA A 307 -12.19 -36.53 28.24
N ARG A 308 -10.87 -36.69 28.41
CA ARG A 308 -9.87 -36.50 27.33
C ARG A 308 -9.78 -37.67 26.34
N LEU A 309 -10.14 -38.88 26.77
CA LEU A 309 -10.15 -40.09 25.94
C LEU A 309 -11.40 -40.23 25.05
N ASN A 310 -12.26 -39.20 25.00
CA ASN A 310 -13.46 -39.16 24.14
C ASN A 310 -14.46 -40.30 24.39
N ILE A 311 -14.59 -40.76 25.63
CA ILE A 311 -15.56 -41.82 25.99
C ILE A 311 -16.97 -41.22 26.23
N GLU A 312 -17.08 -39.92 26.49
CA GLU A 312 -18.37 -39.21 26.55
C GLU A 312 -18.34 -37.96 25.66
N ARG A 313 -19.20 -37.93 24.64
CA ARG A 313 -19.45 -36.71 23.86
C ARG A 313 -20.14 -35.67 24.75
N PRO A 314 -19.71 -34.39 24.72
CA PRO A 314 -20.49 -33.32 25.33
C PRO A 314 -21.92 -33.32 24.78
N GLU A 315 -22.88 -32.87 25.58
CA GLU A 315 -24.26 -32.64 25.12
C GLU A 315 -24.21 -31.76 23.86
N LYS A 316 -24.90 -32.18 22.79
CA LYS A 316 -24.89 -31.53 21.46
C LYS A 316 -25.16 -30.02 21.50
N GLU A 317 -25.84 -29.54 22.54
CA GLU A 317 -26.18 -28.12 22.73
C GLU A 317 -24.98 -27.24 23.14
N LYS A 318 -23.87 -27.84 23.60
CA LYS A 318 -22.65 -27.11 24.03
C LYS A 318 -21.52 -27.17 23.00
N GLU A 319 -21.69 -27.96 21.93
CA GLU A 319 -20.71 -28.08 20.85
C GLU A 319 -20.98 -27.03 19.78
N MET A 320 -19.95 -26.25 19.47
CA MET A 320 -20.01 -25.22 18.44
C MET A 320 -19.24 -25.66 17.21
N SER A 321 -19.84 -25.51 16.03
CA SER A 321 -19.15 -25.77 14.78
C SER A 321 -18.19 -24.62 14.44
N LEU A 322 -17.00 -24.95 13.93
CA LEU A 322 -15.98 -23.98 13.51
C LEU A 322 -16.50 -22.93 12.51
N PRO A 323 -17.34 -23.28 11.51
CA PRO A 323 -17.92 -22.29 10.59
C PRO A 323 -18.80 -21.25 11.30
N THR A 324 -19.56 -21.68 12.31
CA THR A 324 -20.49 -20.82 13.06
C THR A 324 -19.81 -19.98 14.15
N LEU A 325 -18.50 -20.11 14.32
CA LEU A 325 -17.75 -19.43 15.37
C LEU A 325 -17.73 -17.91 15.18
N PHE A 326 -17.72 -17.47 13.91
CA PHE A 326 -17.61 -16.06 13.50
C PHE A 326 -18.95 -15.44 13.09
N ASP A 327 -20.05 -16.20 13.20
CA ASP A 327 -21.37 -15.64 12.95
C ASP A 327 -21.69 -14.58 14.00
N GLY A 328 -22.29 -13.47 13.56
CA GLY A 328 -22.73 -12.39 14.45
C GLY A 328 -23.76 -12.91 15.45
N ARG A 329 -23.49 -12.71 16.75
CA ARG A 329 -24.37 -13.19 17.83
C ARG A 329 -25.19 -12.05 18.38
N GLU A 330 -26.43 -12.36 18.74
CA GLU A 330 -27.25 -11.46 19.55
C GLU A 330 -26.65 -11.41 20.96
N GLY A 331 -26.24 -10.21 21.37
CA GLY A 331 -25.96 -9.92 22.77
C GLY A 331 -27.22 -10.08 23.61
N ILE A 332 -27.06 -10.14 24.93
CA ILE A 332 -28.15 -10.27 25.91
C ILE A 332 -29.16 -9.11 25.80
N ASP A 333 -28.77 -8.02 25.12
CA ASP A 333 -29.57 -6.81 24.88
C ASP A 333 -30.30 -6.82 23.52
N GLY A 334 -30.23 -7.93 22.75
CA GLY A 334 -30.87 -8.08 21.44
C GLY A 334 -30.13 -7.41 20.28
N VAL A 335 -28.94 -6.85 20.52
CA VAL A 335 -28.10 -6.22 19.48
C VAL A 335 -27.11 -7.26 18.94
N LYS A 336 -27.09 -7.44 17.61
CA LYS A 336 -26.10 -8.29 16.94
C LYS A 336 -24.77 -7.56 16.82
N ASP A 337 -23.78 -8.01 17.57
CA ASP A 337 -22.40 -7.56 17.36
C ASP A 337 -21.79 -8.37 16.22
N THR A 338 -21.63 -7.71 15.07
CA THR A 338 -20.81 -8.22 13.96
C THR A 338 -19.34 -7.96 14.26
N ILE A 339 -18.56 -9.04 14.39
CA ILE A 339 -17.10 -8.96 14.43
C ILE A 339 -16.63 -8.74 12.98
N GLY A 340 -16.18 -7.52 12.67
CA GLY A 340 -15.62 -7.14 11.37
C GLY A 340 -14.19 -7.62 11.15
#